data_AF-S7QJ46-F1
#
_entry.id   AF-S7QJ46-F1
#
_cell.length_a   1.000
_cell.length_b   1.000
_cell.length_c   1.000
_cell.angle_alpha   90.00
_cell.angle_beta   90.00
_cell.angle_gamma   90.00
#
_symmetry.space_group_name_H-M   'P 1'
#
loop_
_entity.id
_entity.type
_entity.pdbx_description
1 polymer ?
#
loop_
_entity_poly.entity_id
_entity_poly.type
_entity_poly.pdbx_seq_one_letter_code
_entity_poly.pdbx_strand_id
1 'polypeptide(L)'
;MPGSFFPSSWPREDLPDFSTLLVKGLYHASAPIHLCLTHVAQYSTAKAILIAPSREAFVRDLQDLDDEWLSSFAGHGRIAGLSSRIEVQ
;
A
#
# COMPACT_ATOMS: atom_id res chain seq x y z
N MET A 1 11.90 -3.42 -1.83
CA MET A 1 11.40 -2.94 -3.15
C MET A 1 9.89 -2.85 -3.03
N PRO A 2 9.21 -1.72 -3.30
CA PRO A 2 7.75 -1.72 -3.26
C PRO A 2 7.23 -2.58 -4.41
N GLY A 3 6.51 -3.65 -4.07
CA GLY A 3 5.89 -4.53 -5.05
C GLY A 3 4.75 -3.83 -5.77
N SER A 4 4.90 -3.65 -7.08
CA SER A 4 3.79 -3.30 -7.96
C SER A 4 2.92 -4.55 -8.19
N PHE A 5 1.59 -4.41 -8.18
CA PHE A 5 0.68 -5.48 -8.64
C PHE A 5 0.88 -5.79 -10.13
N PHE A 6 1.47 -4.86 -10.88
CA PHE A 6 1.77 -5.03 -12.29
C PHE A 6 3.19 -5.57 -12.47
N PRO A 7 3.36 -6.63 -13.28
CA PRO A 7 4.67 -7.10 -13.70
C PRO A 7 5.53 -5.97 -14.25
N SER A 8 6.83 -6.00 -14.01
CA SER A 8 7.79 -5.01 -14.54
C SER A 8 7.83 -4.96 -16.07
N SER A 9 7.31 -5.99 -16.74
CA SER A 9 7.20 -6.09 -18.20
C SER A 9 5.95 -5.41 -18.78
N TRP A 10 5.05 -4.85 -17.96
CA TRP A 10 3.80 -4.25 -18.46
C TRP A 10 4.06 -2.83 -19.00
N PRO A 11 3.59 -2.49 -20.21
CA PRO A 11 3.72 -1.13 -20.75
C PRO A 11 2.97 -0.14 -19.86
N ARG A 12 3.72 0.74 -19.18
CA ARG A 12 3.17 1.76 -18.27
C ARG A 12 2.25 2.77 -18.95
N GLU A 13 2.29 2.83 -20.28
CA GLU A 13 1.66 3.86 -21.10
C GLU A 13 0.17 3.61 -21.39
N ASP A 14 -0.37 2.42 -21.08
CA ASP A 14 -1.73 2.01 -21.47
C ASP A 14 -2.75 1.89 -20.32
N LEU A 15 -2.41 2.28 -19.09
CA LEU A 15 -3.39 2.27 -18.00
C LEU A 15 -4.22 3.56 -18.05
N PRO A 16 -5.56 3.47 -18.16
CA PRO A 16 -6.43 4.61 -17.96
C PRO A 16 -6.11 5.35 -16.66
N ASP A 17 -6.42 6.65 -16.63
CA ASP A 17 -6.25 7.49 -15.45
C ASP A 17 -7.31 7.12 -14.41
N PHE A 18 -7.10 5.99 -13.73
CA PHE A 18 -8.02 5.46 -12.73
C PHE A 18 -7.84 6.20 -11.41
N SER A 19 -8.91 6.79 -10.90
CA SER A 19 -8.94 7.37 -9.54
C SER A 19 -9.05 6.30 -8.44
N THR A 20 -9.34 5.05 -8.80
CA THR A 20 -9.67 3.99 -7.84
C THR A 20 -9.28 2.63 -8.40
N LEU A 21 -8.67 1.78 -7.56
CA LEU A 21 -8.26 0.42 -7.89
C LEU A 21 -8.96 -0.57 -6.97
N LEU A 22 -9.74 -1.50 -7.54
CA LEU A 22 -10.27 -2.64 -6.80
C LEU A 22 -9.34 -3.84 -6.99
N VAL A 23 -8.64 -4.23 -5.93
CA VAL A 23 -7.80 -5.44 -5.93
C VAL A 23 -8.59 -6.59 -5.31
N LYS A 24 -8.73 -7.70 -6.04
CA LYS A 24 -9.40 -8.91 -5.56
C LYS A 24 -8.52 -10.12 -5.82
N GLY A 25 -8.33 -10.96 -4.81
CA GLY A 25 -7.58 -12.22 -4.93
C GLY A 25 -6.74 -12.52 -3.70
N LEU A 26 -5.92 -13.55 -3.79
CA LEU A 26 -4.89 -13.85 -2.81
C LEU A 26 -3.71 -12.90 -3.05
N TYR A 27 -3.43 -12.04 -2.08
CA TYR A 27 -2.28 -11.16 -2.09
C TYR A 27 -1.58 -11.23 -0.74
N HIS A 28 -0.29 -10.87 -0.73
CA HIS A 28 0.49 -10.77 0.49
C HIS A 28 -0.14 -9.75 1.46
N ALA A 29 -0.24 -10.05 2.75
CA ALA A 29 -0.94 -9.18 3.71
C ALA A 29 -0.38 -7.74 3.74
N SER A 30 0.93 -7.56 3.51
CA SER A 30 1.56 -6.23 3.40
C SER A 30 1.40 -5.54 2.04
N ALA A 31 1.01 -6.25 0.97
CA ALA A 31 0.93 -5.67 -0.37
C ALA A 31 0.01 -4.44 -0.46
N PRO A 32 -1.20 -4.43 0.14
CA PRO A 32 -2.07 -3.25 0.14
C PRO A 32 -1.42 -2.00 0.74
N ILE A 33 -0.77 -2.12 1.90
CA ILE A 33 -0.15 -0.96 2.55
C ILE A 33 1.07 -0.47 1.77
N HIS A 34 1.87 -1.37 1.19
CA HIS A 34 2.97 -0.98 0.30
C HIS A 34 2.48 -0.26 -0.95
N LEU A 35 1.37 -0.71 -1.53
CA LEU A 35 0.76 -0.03 -2.68
C LEU A 35 0.34 1.39 -2.30
N CYS A 36 -0.39 1.55 -1.20
CA CYS A 36 -0.81 2.86 -0.72
C CYS A 36 0.38 3.79 -0.47
N LEU A 37 1.42 3.30 0.22
CA LEU A 37 2.66 4.04 0.47
C LEU A 37 3.36 4.48 -0.81
N THR A 38 3.44 3.59 -1.80
CA THR A 38 4.04 3.88 -3.10
C THR A 38 3.26 4.97 -3.84
N HIS A 39 1.94 4.87 -3.85
CA HIS A 39 1.07 5.84 -4.49
C HIS A 39 1.21 7.23 -3.86
N VAL A 40 1.08 7.35 -2.53
CA VAL A 40 1.21 8.67 -1.88
C VAL A 40 2.65 9.21 -1.91
N ALA A 41 3.66 8.34 -2.04
CA ALA A 41 5.05 8.77 -2.23
C ALA A 41 5.28 9.37 -3.63
N GLN A 42 4.64 8.81 -4.66
CA GLN A 42 4.75 9.27 -6.04
C GLN A 42 3.95 10.55 -6.28
N TYR A 43 2.81 10.71 -5.60
CA TYR A 43 1.91 11.85 -5.77
C TYR A 43 1.75 12.63 -4.45
N SER A 44 2.40 13.78 -4.34
CA SER A 44 2.49 14.57 -3.10
C SER A 44 1.13 15.10 -2.58
N THR A 45 0.13 15.22 -3.45
CA THR A 45 -1.24 15.64 -3.10
C THR A 45 -2.20 14.47 -2.92
N ALA A 46 -1.79 13.24 -3.23
CA ALA A 46 -2.66 12.08 -3.15
C ALA A 46 -2.91 11.64 -1.70
N LYS A 47 -4.08 11.04 -1.50
CA LYS A 47 -4.49 10.32 -0.30
C LYS A 47 -4.97 8.93 -0.72
N ALA A 48 -4.81 7.95 0.15
CA ALA A 48 -5.29 6.60 -0.09
C ALA A 48 -6.26 6.18 1.01
N ILE A 49 -7.37 5.56 0.60
CA ILE A 49 -8.29 4.87 1.50
C ILE A 49 -8.13 3.38 1.23
N LEU A 50 -7.74 2.63 2.26
CA LEU A 50 -7.63 1.19 2.24
C LEU A 50 -8.84 0.62 2.96
N ILE A 51 -9.70 -0.08 2.21
CA ILE A 51 -10.89 -0.71 2.76
C ILE A 51 -10.56 -2.17 3.07
N ALA A 52 -10.58 -2.52 4.35
CA ALA A 52 -10.38 -3.88 4.83
C ALA A 52 -11.70 -4.45 5.35
N PRO A 53 -11.94 -5.77 5.24
CA PRO A 53 -13.12 -6.39 5.85
C PRO A 53 -13.18 -6.22 7.38
N SER A 54 -12.01 -6.13 8.03
CA SER A 54 -11.85 -5.73 9.42
C SER A 54 -10.47 -5.10 9.58
N ARG A 55 -10.44 -3.91 10.17
CA ARG A 55 -9.21 -3.20 10.50
C ARG A 55 -8.35 -3.99 11.49
N GLU A 56 -8.98 -4.60 12.49
CA GLU A 56 -8.30 -5.40 13.51
C GLU A 56 -7.66 -6.65 12.91
N ALA A 57 -8.40 -7.36 12.04
CA ALA A 57 -7.87 -8.52 11.34
C ALA A 57 -6.69 -8.13 10.44
N PHE A 58 -6.81 -7.03 9.69
CA PHE A 58 -5.72 -6.54 8.85
C PHE A 58 -4.46 -6.19 9.65
N VAL A 59 -4.61 -5.47 10.77
CA VAL A 59 -3.47 -5.12 11.63
C VAL A 59 -2.81 -6.36 12.22
N ARG A 60 -3.60 -7.33 12.69
CA ARG A 60 -3.08 -8.59 13.21
C ARG A 60 -2.34 -9.36 12.12
N ASP A 61 -2.91 -9.48 10.92
CA ASP A 61 -2.27 -10.18 9.81
C ASP A 61 -0.94 -9.52 9.40
N LEU A 62 -0.84 -8.19 9.49
CA LEU A 62 0.43 -7.46 9.28
C LEU A 62 1.46 -7.73 10.38
N GLN A 63 1.02 -7.82 11.64
CA GLN A 63 1.89 -8.12 12.78
C GLN A 63 2.40 -9.55 12.72
N ASP A 64 1.51 -10.51 12.42
CA ASP A 64 1.84 -11.94 12.31
C ASP A 64 2.79 -12.21 11.14
N LEU A 65 2.66 -11.44 10.05
CA LEU A 65 3.54 -11.52 8.90
C LEU A 65 4.97 -11.03 9.21
N ASP A 66 5.12 -10.10 10.15
CA ASP A 66 6.39 -9.45 10.52
C ASP A 66 7.22 -8.99 9.30
N ASP A 67 6.60 -8.15 8.47
CA ASP A 67 7.24 -7.63 7.27
C ASP A 67 8.50 -6.80 7.62
N GLU A 68 9.67 -7.33 7.25
CA GLU A 68 10.98 -6.74 7.57
C GLU A 68 11.10 -5.27 7.13
N TRP A 69 10.52 -4.92 5.98
CA TRP A 69 10.58 -3.55 5.47
C TRP A 69 9.72 -2.62 6.33
N LEU A 70 8.49 -3.03 6.65
CA LEU A 70 7.63 -2.22 7.52
C LEU A 70 8.26 -2.07 8.90
N SER A 71 8.78 -3.15 9.48
CA SER A 71 9.45 -3.14 10.78
C SER A 71 10.64 -2.18 10.80
N SER A 72 11.45 -2.18 9.75
CA SER A 72 12.65 -1.34 9.65
C SER A 72 12.34 0.12 9.32
N PHE A 73 11.32 0.40 8.49
CA PHE A 73 11.16 1.72 7.86
C PHE A 73 9.90 2.47 8.26
N ALA A 74 8.85 1.83 8.79
CA ALA A 74 7.57 2.50 9.07
C ALA A 74 7.68 3.66 10.06
N GLY A 75 8.61 3.57 11.02
CA GLY A 75 8.87 4.62 12.02
C GLY A 75 9.75 5.78 11.52
N HIS A 76 10.35 5.69 10.32
CA HIS A 76 11.17 6.77 9.80
C HIS A 76 10.28 7.97 9.46
N GLY A 77 10.69 9.19 9.86
CA GLY A 77 9.86 10.40 9.73
C GLY A 77 9.29 10.62 8.32
N ARG A 78 10.06 10.30 7.28
CA ARG A 78 9.58 10.34 5.89
C ARG A 78 8.41 9.36 5.66
N ILE A 79 8.55 8.11 6.07
CA ILE A 79 7.52 7.08 5.87
C ILE A 79 6.31 7.35 6.76
N ALA A 80 6.52 7.72 8.03
CA ALA A 80 5.44 8.12 8.94
C ALA A 80 4.61 9.29 8.36
N GLY A 81 5.26 10.28 7.74
CA GLY A 81 4.59 11.37 7.04
C GLY A 81 3.84 10.95 5.76
N LEU A 82 4.27 9.87 5.09
CA LEU A 82 3.50 9.27 4.00
C LEU A 82 2.29 8.51 4.55
N SER A 83 2.48 7.72 5.60
CA SER A 83 1.45 6.91 6.25
C SER A 83 0.31 7.75 6.82
N SER A 84 0.56 8.98 7.27
CA SER A 84 -0.49 9.89 7.76
C SER A 84 -1.52 10.29 6.69
N ARG A 85 -1.23 10.05 5.41
CA ARG A 85 -2.14 10.28 4.28
C ARG A 85 -2.88 9.01 3.83
N ILE A 86 -2.75 7.92 4.58
CA ILE A 86 -3.41 6.64 4.33
C ILE A 86 -4.43 6.42 5.45
N GLU A 87 -5.68 6.20 5.07
CA GLU A 87 -6.76 5.85 6.00
C GLU A 87 -7.14 4.38 5.82
N VAL A 88 -7.20 3.63 6.91
CA VAL A 88 -7.64 2.23 6.92
C VAL A 88 -9.05 2.19 7.50
N GLN A 89 -10.03 1.80 6.68
CA GLN A 89 -11.43 1.58 7.08
C GLN A 89 -11.73 0.10 7.20
#